data_AF-A0AAU2MLA4-F1
#
_entry.id   AF-A0AAU2MLA4-F1
#
_cell.length_a   1.000
_cell.length_b   1.000
_cell.length_c   1.000
_cell.angle_alpha   90.00
_cell.angle_beta   90.00
_cell.angle_gamma   90.00
#
_symmetry.space_group_name_H-M   'P 1'
#
loop_
_entity.id
_entity.type
_entity.pdbx_description
1 polymer ?
#
loop_
_entity_poly.entity_id
_entity_poly.type
_entity_poly.pdbx_seq_one_letter_code
_entity_poly.pdbx_strand_id
1 'polypeptide(L)'
;MGRPPRRRPPGHLRHGHPAASRPPAHPFVGDLELDQEAMSLPDESGLSVVLYSAPPNTSAEDALKLLASWSATTGQEQDTASTSKPLTRQP
;
A
#
# COMPACT_ATOMS: atom_id res chain seq x y z
N MET A 1 56.89 -37.90 2.70
CA MET A 1 56.27 -36.81 3.49
C MET A 1 56.17 -35.57 2.62
N GLY A 2 55.01 -34.89 2.59
CA GLY A 2 54.85 -33.59 1.91
C GLY A 2 53.65 -33.53 0.97
N ARG A 3 52.43 -33.39 1.50
CA ARG A 3 51.23 -33.07 0.70
C ARG A 3 51.35 -31.65 0.12
N PRO A 4 50.97 -31.38 -1.13
CA PRO A 4 51.03 -30.04 -1.71
C PRO A 4 49.96 -29.11 -1.08
N PRO A 5 50.21 -27.79 -1.00
CA PRO A 5 49.28 -26.85 -0.38
C PRO A 5 48.02 -26.66 -1.24
N ARG A 6 46.86 -26.72 -0.59
CA ARG A 6 45.56 -26.44 -1.22
C ARG A 6 45.48 -24.96 -1.56
N ARG A 7 45.51 -24.62 -2.84
CA ARG A 7 45.16 -23.29 -3.33
C ARG A 7 43.72 -23.00 -2.93
N ARG A 8 43.52 -22.04 -2.02
CA ARG A 8 42.19 -21.50 -1.70
C ARG A 8 41.66 -20.76 -2.94
N PRO A 9 40.41 -20.96 -3.37
CA PRO A 9 39.84 -20.15 -4.43
C PRO A 9 39.68 -18.68 -3.96
N PRO A 10 39.75 -17.69 -4.87
CA PRO A 10 39.58 -16.29 -4.51
C PRO A 10 38.13 -16.00 -4.09
N GLY A 11 37.97 -15.04 -3.18
CA GLY A 11 36.70 -14.65 -2.61
C GLY A 11 35.66 -14.34 -3.67
N HIS A 12 34.56 -15.09 -3.66
CA HIS A 12 33.35 -14.73 -4.36
C HIS A 12 32.79 -13.48 -3.68
N LEU A 13 33.15 -12.29 -4.17
CA LEU A 13 32.42 -11.09 -3.83
C LEU A 13 31.00 -11.30 -4.37
N ARG A 14 30.07 -11.68 -3.49
CA ARG A 14 28.66 -11.45 -3.75
C ARG A 14 28.52 -9.95 -3.92
N HIS A 15 28.39 -9.52 -5.16
CA HIS A 15 27.88 -8.20 -5.47
C HIS A 15 26.53 -8.12 -4.74
N GLY A 16 26.48 -7.34 -3.67
CA GLY A 16 25.21 -7.00 -3.03
C GLY A 16 24.34 -6.39 -4.10
N HIS A 17 23.17 -6.98 -4.34
CA HIS A 17 22.17 -6.34 -5.17
C HIS A 17 21.81 -5.04 -4.44
N PRO A 18 22.06 -3.85 -5.00
CA PRO A 18 21.52 -2.64 -4.40
C PRO A 18 20.03 -2.88 -4.28
N ALA A 19 19.47 -2.68 -3.09
CA ALA A 19 18.04 -2.82 -2.88
C ALA A 19 17.37 -1.83 -3.83
N ALA A 20 16.92 -2.32 -4.99
CA ALA A 20 16.04 -1.58 -5.85
C ALA A 20 14.79 -1.38 -5.00
N SER A 21 14.54 -0.14 -4.59
CA SER A 21 13.29 0.28 -3.95
C SER A 21 12.16 0.04 -4.93
N ARG A 22 11.73 -1.21 -5.04
CA ARG A 22 10.55 -1.59 -5.79
C ARG A 22 9.38 -1.06 -4.95
N PRO A 23 8.49 -0.23 -5.53
CA PRO A 23 7.29 0.19 -4.83
C PRO A 23 6.59 -1.07 -4.29
N PRO A 24 5.96 -0.98 -3.12
CA PRO A 24 5.31 -2.13 -2.49
C PRO A 24 4.29 -2.67 -3.49
N ALA A 25 4.63 -3.78 -4.14
CA ALA A 25 3.73 -4.47 -5.03
C ALA A 25 2.60 -5.00 -4.13
N HIS A 26 1.38 -4.49 -4.33
CA HIS A 26 0.24 -5.04 -3.64
C HIS A 26 0.20 -6.54 -4.00
N PRO A 27 0.26 -7.47 -3.02
CA PRO A 27 0.61 -8.87 -3.26
C PRO A 27 -0.33 -9.58 -4.24
N PHE A 28 -1.51 -8.99 -4.50
CA PHE A 28 -2.48 -9.49 -5.45
C PHE A 28 -2.58 -8.73 -6.78
N VAL A 29 -2.23 -7.43 -6.83
CA VAL A 29 -2.45 -6.60 -8.04
C VAL A 29 -1.19 -5.92 -8.57
N GLY A 30 -0.05 -6.12 -7.90
CA GLY A 30 1.23 -5.59 -8.35
C GLY A 30 1.33 -4.08 -8.14
N ASP A 31 1.82 -3.40 -9.17
CA ASP A 31 2.01 -1.95 -9.19
C ASP A 31 0.69 -1.25 -9.54
N LEU A 32 0.33 -0.22 -8.78
CA LEU A 32 -0.93 0.51 -8.88
C LEU A 32 -0.60 1.99 -9.12
N GLU A 33 -0.72 2.41 -10.38
CA GLU A 33 -0.62 3.81 -10.76
C GLU A 33 -1.94 4.52 -10.40
N LEU A 34 -1.93 5.29 -9.31
CA LEU A 34 -3.08 6.02 -8.80
C LEU A 34 -2.80 7.51 -8.76
N ASP A 35 -3.78 8.29 -9.17
CA ASP A 35 -3.83 9.73 -8.93
C ASP A 35 -4.09 9.99 -7.44
N GLN A 36 -3.35 10.92 -6.85
CA GLN A 36 -3.45 11.29 -5.45
C GLN A 36 -3.89 12.74 -5.32
N GLU A 37 -5.00 12.96 -4.63
CA GLU A 37 -5.50 14.29 -4.32
C GLU A 37 -5.63 14.48 -2.81
N ALA A 38 -4.85 15.39 -2.24
CA ALA A 38 -4.90 15.71 -0.82
C ALA A 38 -5.67 17.01 -0.57
N MET A 39 -6.64 16.98 0.35
CA MET A 39 -7.44 18.13 0.76
C MET A 39 -7.37 18.30 2.27
N SER A 40 -7.08 19.51 2.73
CA SER A 40 -7.10 19.84 4.15
C SER A 40 -8.53 20.14 4.59
N LEU A 41 -8.96 19.58 5.72
CA LEU A 41 -10.25 19.88 6.30
C LEU A 41 -10.17 21.21 7.07
N PRO A 42 -11.17 22.10 6.94
CA PRO A 42 -11.18 23.40 7.59
C PRO A 42 -11.55 23.34 9.09
N ASP A 43 -11.78 22.13 9.61
CA ASP A 43 -12.01 21.92 11.03
C ASP A 43 -10.63 21.94 11.72
N GLU A 44 -10.43 22.86 12.68
CA GLU A 44 -9.20 23.19 13.44
C GLU A 44 -8.41 21.97 14.00
N SER A 45 -8.95 20.77 13.83
CA SER A 45 -8.36 19.45 14.06
C SER A 45 -7.07 19.15 13.26
N GLY A 46 -6.73 19.93 12.22
CA GLY A 46 -5.52 19.71 11.41
C GLY A 46 -5.55 18.42 10.58
N LEU A 47 -6.75 17.94 10.25
CA LEU A 47 -6.96 16.70 9.50
C LEU A 47 -6.84 16.95 7.99
N SER A 48 -6.31 15.97 7.27
CA SER A 48 -6.25 15.97 5.81
C SER A 48 -6.84 14.70 5.25
N VAL A 49 -7.70 14.84 4.25
CA VAL A 49 -8.22 13.73 3.45
C VAL A 49 -7.27 13.53 2.27
N VAL A 50 -6.93 12.27 1.97
CA VAL A 50 -6.16 11.92 0.77
C VAL A 50 -6.99 10.95 -0.04
N LEU A 51 -7.41 11.38 -1.22
CA LEU A 51 -8.15 10.59 -2.19
C LEU A 51 -7.16 9.92 -3.15
N TYR A 52 -7.38 8.63 -3.41
CA TYR A 52 -6.63 7.88 -4.41
C TYR A 52 -7.61 7.40 -5.49
N SER A 53 -7.31 7.70 -6.76
CA SER A 53 -8.16 7.36 -7.91
C SER A 53 -7.35 6.65 -8.99
N ALA A 54 -7.93 5.63 -9.64
CA ALA A 54 -7.31 5.06 -10.83
C ALA A 54 -7.75 5.82 -12.09
N PRO A 55 -6.84 6.02 -13.06
CA PRO A 55 -7.23 6.53 -14.37
C PRO A 55 -8.17 5.53 -15.08
N PRO A 56 -9.17 6.02 -15.85
CA PRO A 56 -10.16 5.16 -16.45
C PRO A 56 -9.56 4.26 -17.53
N ASN A 57 -10.08 3.03 -17.67
CA ASN A 57 -9.62 2.02 -18.63
C ASN A 57 -8.16 1.55 -18.42
N THR A 58 -7.64 1.63 -17.19
CA THR A 58 -6.29 1.14 -16.85
C THR A 58 -6.34 -0.16 -16.04
N SER A 59 -5.21 -0.88 -16.00
CA SER A 59 -5.05 -2.03 -15.10
C SER A 59 -5.20 -1.66 -13.63
N ALA A 60 -4.92 -0.41 -13.26
CA ALA A 60 -5.14 0.11 -11.91
C ALA A 60 -6.65 0.20 -11.56
N GLU A 61 -7.50 0.54 -12.52
CA GLU A 61 -8.96 0.56 -12.34
C GLU A 61 -9.52 -0.85 -12.07
N ASP A 62 -9.09 -1.83 -12.87
CA ASP A 62 -9.50 -3.24 -12.70
C ASP A 62 -9.02 -3.80 -11.36
N ALA A 63 -7.75 -3.52 -11.00
CA ALA A 63 -7.18 -3.86 -9.71
C ALA A 63 -7.96 -3.23 -8.54
N LEU A 64 -8.32 -1.94 -8.60
CA LEU A 64 -9.13 -1.29 -7.57
C LEU A 64 -10.54 -1.89 -7.46
N LYS A 65 -11.17 -2.26 -8.57
CA LYS A 65 -12.47 -2.96 -8.57
C LYS A 65 -12.37 -4.34 -7.92
N LEU A 66 -11.31 -5.08 -8.20
CA LEU A 66 -11.05 -6.38 -7.57
C LEU A 66 -10.84 -6.22 -6.06
N LEU A 67 -10.06 -5.23 -5.62
CA LEU A 67 -9.86 -4.94 -4.20
C LEU A 67 -11.15 -4.50 -3.51
N ALA A 68 -11.98 -3.69 -4.17
CA ALA A 68 -13.29 -3.27 -3.65
C ALA A 68 -14.23 -4.47 -3.45
N SER A 69 -14.22 -5.44 -4.37
CA SER A 69 -15.01 -6.67 -4.27
C SER A 69 -14.65 -7.51 -3.04
N TRP A 70 -13.38 -7.51 -2.63
CA TRP A 70 -12.95 -8.18 -1.40
C TRP A 70 -13.25 -7.38 -0.14
N SER A 71 -13.03 -6.07 -0.19
CA SER A 71 -13.36 -5.17 0.91
C SER A 71 -14.87 -5.13 1.20
N ALA A 72 -15.73 -5.47 0.24
CA ALA A 72 -17.17 -5.58 0.46
C ALA A 72 -17.54 -6.60 1.56
N THR A 73 -16.68 -7.60 1.82
CA THR A 73 -16.87 -8.53 2.93
C THR A 73 -16.61 -7.86 4.29
N THR A 74 -15.75 -6.84 4.35
CA THR A 74 -15.38 -6.12 5.59
C THR A 74 -16.17 -4.81 5.77
N GLY A 75 -16.64 -4.20 4.68
CA GLY A 75 -17.34 -2.90 4.68
C GLY A 75 -18.83 -2.95 5.08
N GLN A 76 -19.48 -4.12 5.06
CA GLN A 76 -20.87 -4.24 5.53
C GLN A 76 -21.05 -3.90 7.02
N GLU A 77 -19.97 -3.91 7.82
CA GLU A 77 -20.03 -3.48 9.22
C GLU A 77 -19.99 -1.93 9.35
N GLN A 78 -19.23 -1.24 8.49
CA GLN A 78 -18.92 0.19 8.62
C GLN A 78 -20.06 1.11 8.14
N ASP A 79 -20.90 0.64 7.21
CA ASP A 79 -22.07 1.39 6.71
C ASP A 79 -23.17 1.52 7.79
N THR A 80 -23.16 0.66 8.81
CA THR A 80 -24.12 0.72 9.93
C THR A 80 -23.68 1.62 11.09
N ALA A 81 -22.41 2.03 11.15
CA ALA A 81 -21.86 2.83 12.26
C ALA A 81 -21.84 4.35 11.99
N SER A 82 -22.14 4.80 10.76
CA SER A 82 -22.13 6.23 10.41
C SER A 82 -23.46 6.96 10.63
N THR A 83 -24.47 6.29 11.22
CA THR A 83 -25.63 7.02 11.78
C THR A 83 -25.52 7.11 13.29
N SER A 84 -25.64 8.34 13.80
CA SER A 84 -26.03 8.66 15.17
C SER A 84 -24.94 8.60 16.25
N LYS A 85 -24.06 9.62 16.29
CA LYS A 85 -23.83 10.31 17.57
C LYS A 85 -25.00 11.30 17.73
N PRO A 86 -26.06 10.99 18.50
CA PRO A 86 -27.08 11.99 18.78
C PRO A 86 -26.40 13.14 19.51
N LEU A 87 -26.42 14.31 18.86
CA LEU A 87 -26.05 15.60 19.44
C LEU A 87 -26.75 15.70 20.80
N THR A 88 -25.95 15.57 21.87
CA THR A 88 -26.45 15.53 23.23
C THR A 88 -27.14 16.85 23.51
N ARG A 89 -28.45 16.78 23.79
CA ARG A 89 -29.31 17.86 24.23
C ARG A 89 -28.67 18.51 25.48
N GLN A 90 -28.17 19.73 25.34
CA GLN A 90 -27.65 20.53 26.46
C GLN A 90 -28.79 21.40 27.02
N PRO A 91 -28.94 21.53 28.36
CA PRO A 91 -30.06 22.19 29.02
C PRO A 91 -30.13 23.70 28.83
#